data_AF-A0A4Q3TNF2-F1
#
_entry.id   AF-A0A4Q3TNF2-F1
#
_cell.length_a   1.000
_cell.length_b   1.000
_cell.length_c   1.000
_cell.angle_alpha   90.00
_cell.angle_beta   90.00
_cell.angle_gamma   90.00
#
_symmetry.space_group_name_H-M   'P 1'
#
loop_
_entity.id
_entity.type
_entity.pdbx_description
1 polymer ?
#
loop_
_entity_poly.entity_id
_entity_poly.type
_entity_poly.pdbx_seq_one_letter_code
_entity_poly.pdbx_strand_id
1 'polypeptide(L)'
;MSRHVQCLWILRDDTPGDAIQVVYPDGRCELLAELGVPLRFHGTDGETRVDQVLAFAGQQLGPIRLQATGAVYCIGVRLTAASGSLVAGARLPELRDRAPDMHTLDAEFAEAFLIAAQACAVNKELGIDPAKVN
;
A
#
# COMPACT_ATOMS: atom_id res chain seq x y z
N MET A 1 -2.80 0.70 18.91
CA MET A 1 -2.10 1.23 17.72
C MET A 1 -0.71 1.69 18.13
N SER A 2 0.34 1.24 17.44
CA SER A 2 1.70 1.72 17.70
C SER A 2 1.83 3.19 17.27
N ARG A 3 2.73 3.96 17.89
CA ARG A 3 3.01 5.37 17.54
C ARG A 3 3.54 5.58 16.10
N HIS A 4 3.74 4.50 15.35
CA HIS A 4 4.34 4.50 14.02
C HIS A 4 3.33 4.29 12.89
N VAL A 5 2.11 3.87 13.23
CA VAL A 5 1.00 3.68 12.28
C VAL A 5 -0.03 4.77 12.52
N GLN A 6 -0.35 5.53 11.48
CA GLN A 6 -1.41 6.53 11.52
C GLN A 6 -2.77 5.87 11.37
N CYS A 7 -2.94 5.02 10.36
CA CYS A 7 -4.18 4.28 10.12
C CYS A 7 -3.96 3.05 9.27
N LEU A 8 -4.95 2.16 9.32
CA LEU A 8 -5.20 1.11 8.35
C LEU A 8 -6.36 1.57 7.47
N TRP A 9 -6.26 1.37 6.16
CA TRP A 9 -7.33 1.63 5.22
C TRP A 9 -7.49 0.47 4.25
N ILE A 10 -8.68 0.37 3.64
CA ILE A 10 -9.00 -0.68 2.67
C ILE A 10 -9.64 -0.02 1.46
N LEU A 11 -9.11 -0.32 0.29
CA LEU A 11 -9.73 -0.03 -1.00
C LEU A 11 -10.30 -1.33 -1.56
N ARG A 12 -11.59 -1.36 -1.87
CA ARG A 12 -12.27 -2.53 -2.45
C ARG A 12 -13.32 -2.08 -3.45
N ASP A 13 -13.29 -2.70 -4.62
CA ASP A 13 -14.29 -2.54 -5.68
C ASP A 13 -14.21 -3.78 -6.58
N ASP A 14 -15.30 -4.55 -6.65
CA ASP A 14 -15.36 -5.79 -7.44
C ASP A 14 -15.57 -5.50 -8.94
N THR A 15 -16.04 -4.30 -9.29
CA THR A 15 -16.33 -3.87 -10.68
C THR A 15 -15.89 -2.42 -10.91
N PRO A 16 -14.58 -2.12 -10.80
CA PRO A 16 -14.13 -0.74 -10.91
C PRO A 16 -14.26 -0.21 -12.33
N GLY A 17 -14.52 1.09 -12.44
CA GLY A 17 -14.40 1.80 -13.71
C GLY A 17 -12.95 1.85 -14.20
N ASP A 18 -12.75 2.11 -15.48
CA ASP A 18 -11.43 2.19 -16.13
C ASP A 18 -10.78 3.58 -16.02
N ALA A 19 -11.44 4.52 -15.35
CA ALA A 19 -10.98 5.89 -15.20
C ALA A 19 -9.65 5.97 -14.43
N ILE A 20 -8.73 6.80 -14.93
CA ILE A 20 -7.50 7.14 -14.21
C ILE A 20 -7.85 8.09 -13.07
N GLN A 21 -7.49 7.70 -11.85
CA GLN A 21 -7.64 8.49 -10.65
C GLN A 21 -6.33 9.16 -10.26
N VAL A 22 -6.40 10.42 -9.81
CA VAL A 22 -5.24 11.17 -9.34
C VAL A 22 -5.26 11.19 -7.81
N VAL A 23 -4.19 10.72 -7.19
CA VAL A 23 -3.99 10.82 -5.74
C VAL A 23 -2.87 11.83 -5.48
N TYR A 24 -3.14 12.82 -4.64
CA TYR A 24 -2.18 13.85 -4.28
C TYR A 24 -1.35 13.44 -3.06
N PRO A 25 -0.04 13.73 -3.05
CA PRO A 25 0.85 13.29 -1.99
C PRO A 25 0.59 14.04 -0.68
N ASP A 26 0.67 13.35 0.46
CA ASP A 26 0.64 13.94 1.81
C ASP A 26 1.97 13.80 2.57
N GLY A 27 3.02 13.34 1.87
CA GLY A 27 4.37 13.15 2.41
C GLY A 27 4.58 11.89 3.25
N ARG A 28 3.56 11.03 3.40
CA ARG A 28 3.68 9.80 4.22
C ARG A 28 4.02 8.60 3.35
N CYS A 29 4.72 7.64 3.96
CA CYS A 29 4.99 6.35 3.34
C CYS A 29 3.89 5.36 3.73
N GLU A 30 3.64 4.38 2.87
CA GLU A 30 2.58 3.39 3.05
C GLU A 30 3.09 1.98 2.78
N LEU A 31 2.51 1.00 3.47
CA LEU A 31 2.66 -0.42 3.16
C LEU A 31 1.38 -0.85 2.47
N LEU A 32 1.49 -1.45 1.29
CA LEU A 32 0.35 -1.85 0.47
C LEU A 32 0.41 -3.36 0.25
N ALA A 33 -0.73 -4.02 0.48
CA ALA A 33 -0.95 -5.40 0.09
C ALA A 33 -2.10 -5.45 -0.92
N GLU A 34 -1.76 -5.71 -2.18
CA GLU A 34 -2.70 -5.90 -3.28
C GLU A 34 -3.17 -7.38 -3.28
N LEU A 35 -4.32 -7.63 -2.68
CA LEU A 35 -4.96 -8.95 -2.57
C LEU A 35 -5.92 -9.25 -3.75
N GLY A 36 -6.24 -8.23 -4.54
CA GLY A 36 -6.98 -8.35 -5.80
C GLY A 36 -6.06 -8.22 -7.02
N VAL A 37 -6.58 -7.66 -8.11
CA VAL A 37 -5.76 -7.28 -9.27
C VAL A 37 -4.96 -6.01 -8.91
N PRO A 38 -3.62 -6.02 -8.95
CA PRO A 38 -2.83 -4.85 -8.61
C PRO A 38 -3.14 -3.64 -9.49
N LEU A 39 -3.13 -2.46 -8.88
CA LEU A 39 -3.35 -1.20 -9.59
C LEU A 39 -2.23 -0.94 -10.61
N ARG A 40 -2.58 -0.19 -11.64
CA ARG A 40 -1.64 0.32 -12.64
C ARG A 40 -1.29 1.76 -12.35
N PHE A 41 -0.01 2.06 -12.24
CA PHE A 41 0.53 3.41 -12.12
C PHE A 41 0.87 3.98 -13.49
N HIS A 42 0.53 5.25 -13.66
CA HIS A 42 0.88 6.05 -14.82
C HIS A 42 1.89 7.12 -14.38
N GLY A 43 3.17 6.85 -14.65
CA GLY A 43 4.28 7.70 -14.31
C GLY A 43 4.19 9.08 -14.97
N THR A 44 4.96 10.04 -14.45
CA THR A 44 5.09 11.37 -15.06
C THR A 44 5.92 11.35 -16.34
N ASP A 45 6.75 10.32 -16.51
CA ASP A 45 7.51 9.96 -17.71
C ASP A 45 6.67 9.32 -18.82
N GLY A 46 5.39 9.04 -18.56
CA GLY A 46 4.50 8.34 -19.49
C GLY A 46 4.60 6.81 -19.41
N GLU A 47 5.49 6.28 -18.57
CA GLU A 47 5.59 4.85 -18.34
C GLU A 47 4.42 4.32 -17.53
N THR A 48 4.01 3.11 -17.89
CA THR A 48 2.93 2.40 -17.22
C THR A 48 3.51 1.21 -16.48
N ARG A 49 3.34 1.16 -15.16
CA ARG A 49 3.80 0.03 -14.33
C ARG A 49 2.66 -0.57 -13.54
N VAL A 50 2.66 -1.89 -13.42
CA VAL A 50 1.78 -2.59 -12.47
C VAL A 50 2.40 -2.46 -11.08
N ASP A 51 1.58 -2.27 -10.05
CA ASP A 51 2.06 -2.26 -8.68
C ASP A 51 2.56 -3.64 -8.23
N GLN A 52 3.37 -3.65 -7.19
CA GLN A 52 3.79 -4.90 -6.56
C GLN A 52 2.68 -5.45 -5.68
N VAL A 53 2.63 -6.78 -5.54
CA VAL A 53 1.69 -7.44 -4.62
C VAL A 53 1.89 -6.92 -3.19
N LEU A 54 3.14 -6.73 -2.80
CA LEU A 54 3.53 -6.13 -1.53
C LEU A 54 4.44 -4.93 -1.80
N ALA A 55 3.90 -3.71 -1.75
CA ALA A 55 4.66 -2.51 -2.04
C ALA A 55 4.94 -1.67 -0.79
N PHE A 56 6.18 -1.21 -0.64
CA PHE A 56 6.49 -0.06 0.23
C PHE A 56 6.37 1.21 -0.60
N ALA A 57 5.27 1.94 -0.49
CA ALA A 57 5.12 3.22 -1.16
C ALA A 57 5.98 4.26 -0.42
N GLY A 58 7.11 4.61 -1.02
CA GLY A 58 7.95 5.70 -0.54
C GLY A 58 7.25 7.04 -0.63
N GLN A 59 7.85 8.06 -0.01
CA GLN A 59 7.30 9.42 -0.06
C GLN A 59 7.16 9.88 -1.52
N GLN A 60 5.94 10.24 -1.90
CA GLN A 60 5.64 10.82 -3.21
C GLN A 60 5.86 12.35 -3.15
N LEU A 61 6.54 12.89 -4.14
CA LEU A 61 6.81 14.32 -4.32
C LEU A 61 5.78 14.99 -5.24
N GLY A 62 5.13 14.20 -6.10
CA GLY A 62 4.10 14.65 -7.03
C GLY A 62 2.83 13.81 -6.99
N PRO A 63 1.79 14.20 -7.74
CA PRO A 63 0.57 13.41 -7.88
C PRO A 63 0.88 12.05 -8.51
N ILE A 64 0.27 10.99 -7.98
CA ILE A 64 0.28 9.67 -8.59
C ILE A 64 -1.02 9.47 -9.38
N ARG A 65 -0.92 8.77 -10.50
CA ARG A 65 -2.05 8.45 -11.37
C ARG A 65 -2.24 6.94 -11.36
N LEU A 66 -3.41 6.50 -10.90
CA LEU A 66 -3.74 5.09 -10.69
C LEU A 66 -4.91 4.67 -11.56
N GLN A 67 -4.89 3.44 -12.02
CA GLN A 67 -5.98 2.84 -12.78
C GLN A 67 -6.22 1.42 -12.29
N ALA A 68 -7.47 1.11 -11.95
CA ALA A 68 -7.89 -0.27 -11.72
C ALA A 68 -8.04 -0.99 -13.07
N THR A 69 -7.54 -2.22 -13.14
CA THR A 69 -7.60 -3.04 -14.37
C THR A 69 -8.38 -4.35 -14.19
N GLY A 70 -8.98 -4.51 -13.01
CA GLY A 70 -9.82 -5.63 -12.58
C GLY A 70 -10.27 -5.41 -11.14
N ALA A 71 -10.95 -6.39 -10.54
CA ALA A 71 -11.44 -6.31 -9.16
C ALA A 71 -10.29 -5.98 -8.19
N VAL A 72 -10.46 -4.91 -7.41
CA VAL A 72 -9.43 -4.41 -6.48
C VAL A 72 -9.76 -4.83 -5.06
N TYR A 73 -8.72 -5.26 -4.34
CA TYR A 73 -8.75 -5.40 -2.90
C TYR A 73 -7.35 -5.06 -2.37
N CYS A 74 -7.17 -3.82 -1.94
CA CYS A 74 -5.92 -3.34 -1.37
C CYS A 74 -6.09 -3.04 0.12
N ILE A 75 -5.15 -3.51 0.92
CA ILE A 75 -4.99 -3.14 2.32
C ILE A 75 -3.78 -2.22 2.44
N GLY A 76 -3.99 -1.03 2.96
CA GLY A 76 -2.94 -0.05 3.15
C GLY A 76 -2.70 0.29 4.63
N VAL A 77 -1.43 0.31 5.03
CA VAL A 77 -0.98 0.83 6.32
C VAL A 77 -0.28 2.15 6.09
N ARG A 78 -0.89 3.25 6.53
CA ARG A 78 -0.27 4.57 6.49
C ARG A 78 0.62 4.76 7.70
N LEU A 79 1.90 5.01 7.46
CA LEU A 79 2.84 5.30 8.53
C LEU A 79 2.69 6.74 9.02
N THR A 80 3.00 6.98 10.30
CA THR A 80 3.12 8.35 10.79
C THR A 80 4.27 9.07 10.06
N ALA A 81 4.19 10.40 9.96
CA ALA A 81 5.25 11.18 9.32
C ALA A 81 6.61 10.85 9.94
N ALA A 82 7.65 10.76 9.10
CA ALA A 82 9.01 10.35 9.46
C ALA A 82 9.19 8.90 9.97
N SER A 83 8.15 8.05 10.00
CA SER A 83 8.29 6.63 10.39
C SER A 83 8.71 5.69 9.25
N GLY A 84 8.84 6.19 8.01
CA GLY A 84 9.22 5.36 6.85
C GLY A 84 10.59 4.68 6.97
N SER A 85 11.50 5.23 7.76
CA SER A 85 12.84 4.65 8.00
C SER A 85 12.79 3.36 8.82
N LEU A 86 11.68 3.08 9.51
CA LEU A 86 11.48 1.79 10.20
C LEU A 86 11.38 0.61 9.23
N VAL A 87 11.01 0.87 7.97
CA VAL A 87 10.87 -0.16 6.93
C VAL A 87 12.02 -0.06 5.92
N ALA A 88 12.32 1.15 5.45
CA ALA A 88 13.33 1.33 4.41
C ALA A 88 14.76 1.56 4.94
N GLY A 89 14.93 1.76 6.25
CA GLY A 89 16.23 2.05 6.86
C GLY A 89 16.95 3.23 6.19
N ALA A 90 18.25 3.06 5.94
CA ALA A 90 19.09 4.04 5.27
C ALA A 90 18.73 4.27 3.79
N ARG A 91 17.98 3.35 3.16
CA ARG A 91 17.59 3.42 1.74
C ARG A 91 16.43 4.40 1.51
N LEU A 92 15.74 4.85 2.55
CA LEU A 92 14.55 5.71 2.44
C LEU A 92 14.71 6.90 1.47
N PRO A 93 15.83 7.66 1.46
CA PRO A 93 15.99 8.78 0.53
C PRO A 93 15.95 8.36 -0.95
N GLU A 94 16.40 7.15 -1.28
CA GLU A 94 16.46 6.60 -2.63
C GLU A 94 15.12 6.06 -3.12
N LEU A 95 14.18 5.83 -2.19
CA LEU A 95 12.86 5.28 -2.46
C LEU A 95 11.78 6.35 -2.68
N ARG A 96 12.14 7.63 -2.71
CA ARG A 96 11.21 8.70 -3.09
C ARG A 96 10.66 8.44 -4.48
N ASP A 97 9.36 8.69 -4.65
CA ASP A 97 8.60 8.42 -5.88
C ASP A 97 8.67 6.97 -6.37
N ARG A 98 9.04 6.03 -5.48
CA ARG A 98 9.15 4.60 -5.79
C ARG A 98 8.26 3.76 -4.87
N ALA A 99 7.87 2.61 -5.39
CA ALA A 99 7.12 1.59 -4.67
C ALA A 99 7.80 0.22 -4.86
N PRO A 100 8.99 -0.01 -4.26
CA PRO A 100 9.65 -1.30 -4.38
C PRO A 100 8.83 -2.42 -3.72
N ASP A 101 9.07 -3.65 -4.19
CA ASP A 101 8.60 -4.86 -3.53
C ASP A 101 9.23 -4.96 -2.13
N MET A 102 8.39 -5.13 -1.11
CA MET A 102 8.82 -5.25 0.28
C MET A 102 9.79 -6.41 0.51
N HIS A 103 9.72 -7.51 -0.27
CA HIS A 103 10.69 -8.61 -0.16
C HIS A 103 12.12 -8.16 -0.45
N THR A 104 12.30 -7.10 -1.25
CA THR A 104 13.61 -6.53 -1.56
C THR A 104 14.13 -5.58 -0.47
N LEU A 105 13.28 -5.20 0.49
CA LEU A 105 13.64 -4.40 1.65
C LEU A 105 13.90 -5.31 2.86
N ASP A 106 12.95 -6.20 3.15
CA ASP A 106 12.97 -7.15 4.25
C ASP A 106 11.98 -8.28 3.95
N ALA A 107 12.50 -9.48 3.63
CA ALA A 107 11.68 -10.62 3.25
C ALA A 107 10.86 -11.19 4.42
N GLU A 108 11.41 -11.21 5.64
CA GLU A 108 10.70 -11.73 6.81
C GLU A 108 9.53 -10.82 7.16
N PHE A 109 9.76 -9.50 7.12
CA PHE A 109 8.70 -8.52 7.32
C PHE A 109 7.63 -8.58 6.23
N ALA A 110 8.01 -8.75 4.97
CA ALA A 110 7.07 -8.86 3.86
C ALA A 110 6.11 -10.05 4.04
N GLU A 111 6.63 -11.22 4.41
CA GLU A 111 5.82 -12.41 4.68
C GLU A 111 4.89 -12.22 5.88
N ALA A 112 5.40 -11.65 6.98
CA ALA A 112 4.59 -11.34 8.14
C ALA A 112 3.45 -10.35 7.82
N PHE A 113 3.75 -9.34 6.99
CA PHE A 113 2.76 -8.37 6.54
C PHE A 113 1.70 -9.00 5.63
N LEU A 114 2.08 -9.88 4.70
CA LEU A 114 1.16 -10.61 3.84
C LEU A 114 0.17 -11.46 4.65
N ILE A 115 0.68 -12.23 5.61
CA ILE A 115 -0.15 -13.06 6.51
C ILE A 115 -1.13 -12.17 7.28
N ALA A 116 -0.67 -11.05 7.83
CA ALA A 116 -1.53 -10.12 8.55
C ALA A 116 -2.60 -9.47 7.66
N ALA A 117 -2.26 -9.11 6.42
CA ALA A 117 -3.19 -8.55 5.45
C ALA A 117 -4.27 -9.59 5.06
N GLN A 118 -3.88 -10.82 4.77
CA GLN A 118 -4.81 -11.91 4.47
C GLN A 118 -5.74 -12.20 5.65
N ALA A 119 -5.22 -12.28 6.87
CA ALA A 119 -6.04 -12.47 8.08
C ALA A 119 -7.02 -11.30 8.29
N CYS A 120 -6.59 -10.06 8.04
CA CYS A 120 -7.45 -8.88 8.09
C CYS A 120 -8.59 -8.98 7.07
N ALA A 121 -8.30 -9.45 5.85
CA ALA A 121 -9.30 -9.63 4.81
C ALA A 121 -10.35 -10.66 5.20
N VAL A 122 -9.92 -11.84 5.64
CA VAL A 122 -10.82 -12.91 6.10
C VAL A 122 -11.70 -12.46 7.26
N ASN A 123 -11.12 -11.80 8.28
CA ASN A 123 -11.89 -11.31 9.42
C ASN A 123 -12.97 -10.30 9.00
N LYS A 124 -12.69 -9.47 8.00
CA LYS A 124 -13.65 -8.51 7.46
C LYS A 124 -14.78 -9.20 6.70
N GLU A 125 -14.49 -10.24 5.93
CA GLU A 125 -15.51 -11.07 5.26
C GLU A 125 -16.41 -11.80 6.25
N LEU A 126 -15.85 -12.21 7.39
CA LEU A 126 -16.58 -12.82 8.50
C LEU A 126 -17.32 -11.80 9.40
N GLY A 127 -17.21 -10.49 9.13
CA GLY A 127 -17.83 -9.44 9.95
C GLY A 127 -17.21 -9.25 11.34
N ILE A 128 -15.99 -9.77 11.56
CA ILE A 128 -15.24 -9.64 12.81
C ILE A 128 -14.47 -8.32 12.76
N ASP A 129 -14.89 -7.35 13.58
CA ASP A 129 -14.19 -6.08 13.72
C ASP A 129 -12.96 -6.25 14.64
N PRO A 130 -11.73 -6.12 14.12
CA PRO A 130 -10.52 -6.24 14.94
C PRO A 130 -10.38 -5.12 15.99
N ALA A 131 -11.14 -4.02 15.87
CA ALA A 131 -11.19 -2.97 16.88
C ALA A 131 -12.16 -3.26 18.05
N LYS A 132 -12.94 -4.35 17.97
CA LYS A 132 -13.92 -4.76 19.01
C LYS A 132 -13.53 -6.01 19.78
N VAL A 133 -12.36 -6.58 19.52
CA VAL A 133 -11.81 -7.65 20.35
C VAL A 133 -11.00 -7.00 21.48
N ASN A 134 -11.73 -6.50 22.48
CA ASN A 134 -11.31 -6.27 23.87
C ASN A 134 -12.54 -5.96 24.72
#